data_AF-A0A9P9QPF1-F1
#
_entry.id   AF-A0A9P9QPF1-F1
#
_cell.length_a   1.000
_cell.length_b   1.000
_cell.length_c   1.000
_cell.angle_alpha   90.00
_cell.angle_beta   90.00
_cell.angle_gamma   90.00
#
_symmetry.space_group_name_H-M   'P 1'
#
loop_
_entity.id
_entity.type
_entity.pdbx_description
1 polymer ?
#
loop_
_entity_poly.entity_id
_entity_poly.type
_entity_poly.pdbx_seq_one_letter_code
_entity_poly.pdbx_strand_id
1 'polypeptide(L)'
;TFSVVFVHGLTGNRTRTWSHDGLLWPKDLLPKTLPNARIMTFGYDADVLNMWSTAGQNRIGHHGSSLARSLADFRDRTDMSNTPIIFVAHSLGGLVCESAILECKNSAESQLHKIVENTRGIVFMGTPHAGADLANWATLFTNFTNLLRPTNHRIVEVLTPDSEVLAGIQKDFHTMLRARRDTHKPDINIMCFFEELPVAGVGLVVPHRSAILPSYGSQSIHANHMDMPKFSSEQDPGYLAVSTMLWRWQKDLVMYARS
;
A
#
# COMPACT_ATOMS: atom_id res chain seq x y z
N THR A 1 12.49 5.95 17.53
CA THR A 1 11.85 4.69 17.07
C THR A 1 10.71 5.05 16.14
N PHE A 2 10.45 4.27 15.11
CA PHE A 2 9.32 4.46 14.18
C PHE A 2 8.71 3.10 13.80
N SER A 3 7.51 3.09 13.21
CA SER A 3 6.86 1.86 12.76
C SER A 3 6.83 1.79 11.23
N VAL A 4 7.09 0.59 10.69
CA VAL A 4 6.88 0.25 9.29
C VAL A 4 5.72 -0.75 9.20
N VAL A 5 4.64 -0.38 8.52
CA VAL A 5 3.42 -1.18 8.41
C VAL A 5 3.27 -1.69 6.99
N PHE A 6 3.33 -3.01 6.83
CA PHE A 6 3.20 -3.72 5.57
C PHE A 6 1.74 -4.08 5.30
N VAL A 7 1.24 -3.72 4.12
CA VAL A 7 -0.15 -4.00 3.69
C VAL A 7 -0.10 -4.78 2.39
N HIS A 8 -0.48 -6.06 2.44
CA HIS A 8 -0.38 -6.94 1.28
C HIS A 8 -1.46 -6.64 0.22
N GLY A 9 -1.21 -7.07 -1.02
CA GLY A 9 -2.18 -7.01 -2.10
C GLY A 9 -3.10 -8.22 -2.21
N LEU A 10 -3.83 -8.27 -3.32
CA LEU A 10 -4.68 -9.38 -3.73
C LEU A 10 -3.93 -10.69 -3.86
N THR A 11 -4.59 -11.82 -3.58
CA THR A 11 -4.00 -13.18 -3.57
C THR A 11 -2.83 -13.38 -2.61
N GLY A 12 -2.41 -12.32 -1.93
CA GLY A 12 -1.37 -12.32 -0.93
C GLY A 12 -1.86 -12.71 0.44
N ASN A 13 -0.96 -12.62 1.40
CA ASN A 13 -1.30 -12.56 2.80
C ASN A 13 -0.15 -11.85 3.54
N ARG A 14 -0.32 -11.63 4.84
CA ARG A 14 0.62 -10.89 5.69
C ARG A 14 2.06 -11.42 5.69
N THR A 15 2.33 -12.63 5.22
CA THR A 15 3.69 -13.19 5.07
C THR A 15 4.06 -13.46 3.62
N ARG A 16 3.22 -14.18 2.87
CA ARG A 16 3.51 -14.68 1.52
C ARG A 16 3.83 -13.57 0.52
N THR A 17 3.19 -12.41 0.63
CA THR A 17 3.47 -11.27 -0.26
C THR A 17 4.90 -10.78 -0.18
N TRP A 18 5.53 -10.96 0.98
CA TRP A 18 6.86 -10.45 1.28
C TRP A 18 7.90 -11.56 1.39
N SER A 19 7.56 -12.77 0.92
CA SER A 19 8.40 -13.96 1.09
C SER A 19 8.96 -14.45 -0.24
N HIS A 20 10.26 -14.73 -0.29
CA HIS A 20 10.94 -15.40 -1.40
C HIS A 20 11.61 -16.67 -0.86
N ASP A 21 11.22 -17.85 -1.36
CA ASP A 21 11.80 -19.14 -0.94
C ASP A 21 11.92 -19.33 0.59
N GLY A 22 10.89 -18.91 1.32
CA GLY A 22 10.82 -19.00 2.78
C GLY A 22 11.47 -17.84 3.55
N LEU A 23 12.22 -16.96 2.88
CA LEU A 23 12.78 -15.75 3.45
C LEU A 23 11.73 -14.63 3.46
N LEU A 24 11.35 -14.16 4.64
CA LEU A 24 10.38 -13.08 4.86
C LEU A 24 11.15 -11.78 5.09
N TRP A 25 11.39 -10.98 4.04
CA TRP A 25 12.32 -9.85 4.14
C TRP A 25 11.95 -8.77 5.18
N PRO A 26 10.67 -8.48 5.50
CA PRO A 26 10.34 -7.57 6.60
C PRO A 26 10.82 -8.09 7.97
N LYS A 27 10.94 -9.41 8.14
CA LYS A 27 11.43 -10.03 9.37
C LYS A 27 12.93 -10.33 9.33
N ASP A 28 13.43 -10.82 8.19
CA ASP A 28 14.74 -11.46 8.13
C ASP A 28 15.85 -10.51 7.61
N LEU A 29 15.49 -9.48 6.84
CA LEU A 29 16.43 -8.52 6.25
C LEU A 29 16.27 -7.12 6.85
N LEU A 30 15.04 -6.61 6.88
CA LEU A 30 14.77 -5.21 7.21
C LEU A 30 15.23 -4.78 8.61
N PRO A 31 15.17 -5.62 9.68
CA PRO A 31 15.73 -5.26 10.98
C PRO A 31 17.23 -4.97 10.97
N LYS A 32 17.99 -5.54 10.03
CA LYS A 32 19.43 -5.28 9.89
C LYS A 32 19.70 -3.91 9.29
N THR A 33 18.85 -3.50 8.33
CA THR A 33 18.96 -2.18 7.69
C THR A 33 18.34 -1.06 8.56
N LEU A 34 17.26 -1.37 9.28
CA LEU A 34 16.51 -0.43 10.11
C LEU A 34 16.36 -0.95 11.55
N PRO A 35 17.45 -1.01 12.35
CA PRO A 35 17.43 -1.64 13.68
C PRO A 35 16.51 -0.94 14.69
N ASN A 36 16.13 0.31 14.43
CA ASN A 36 15.24 1.11 15.27
C ASN A 36 13.79 1.16 14.76
N ALA A 37 13.47 0.37 13.73
CA ALA A 37 12.13 0.24 13.18
C ALA A 37 11.37 -0.90 13.87
N ARG A 38 10.12 -0.62 14.24
CA ARG A 38 9.14 -1.65 14.57
C ARG A 38 8.44 -2.09 13.29
N ILE A 39 8.49 -3.37 12.98
CA ILE A 39 7.96 -3.88 11.71
C ILE A 39 6.68 -4.67 11.98
N MET A 40 5.62 -4.34 11.23
CA MET A 40 4.30 -4.92 11.38
C MET A 40 3.77 -5.35 10.01
N THR A 41 3.08 -6.47 9.94
CA THR A 41 2.36 -6.90 8.74
C THR A 41 0.87 -6.97 9.04
N PHE A 42 0.07 -6.24 8.26
CA PHE A 42 -1.39 -6.30 8.34
C PHE A 42 -1.92 -7.36 7.37
N GLY A 43 -2.93 -8.10 7.81
CA GLY A 43 -3.54 -9.16 7.02
C GLY A 43 -5.05 -9.03 6.94
N TYR A 44 -5.61 -9.08 5.73
CA TYR A 44 -7.04 -9.05 5.46
C TYR A 44 -7.42 -10.08 4.38
N ASP A 45 -8.72 -10.35 4.21
CA ASP A 45 -9.21 -11.24 3.14
C ASP A 45 -9.03 -10.57 1.77
N ALA A 46 -8.19 -11.17 0.92
CA ALA A 46 -7.70 -10.57 -0.33
C ALA A 46 -8.24 -11.27 -1.58
N ASP A 47 -9.43 -11.88 -1.48
CA ASP A 47 -10.10 -12.46 -2.64
C ASP A 47 -10.55 -11.37 -3.61
N VAL A 48 -10.09 -11.50 -4.86
CA VAL A 48 -10.28 -10.50 -5.91
C VAL A 48 -11.72 -10.37 -6.38
N LEU A 49 -12.43 -11.50 -6.49
CA LEU A 49 -13.82 -11.50 -6.90
C LEU A 49 -14.64 -10.81 -5.82
N ASN A 50 -14.33 -11.05 -4.56
CA ASN A 50 -14.97 -10.36 -3.45
C ASN A 50 -14.68 -8.86 -3.48
N MET A 51 -13.44 -8.44 -3.79
CA MET A 51 -13.00 -7.05 -3.77
C MET A 51 -13.56 -6.17 -4.90
N TRP A 52 -14.02 -6.78 -6.00
CA TRP A 52 -14.62 -6.12 -7.17
C TRP A 52 -16.03 -6.66 -7.50
N SER A 53 -16.78 -7.14 -6.51
CA SER A 53 -18.12 -7.70 -6.70
C SER A 53 -19.25 -6.69 -6.45
N THR A 54 -20.32 -6.81 -7.23
CA THR A 54 -21.49 -5.92 -7.27
C THR A 54 -22.33 -5.82 -5.98
N ALA A 55 -21.90 -6.38 -4.85
CA ALA A 55 -22.77 -6.58 -3.69
C ALA A 55 -22.68 -5.45 -2.66
N GLY A 56 -22.87 -4.18 -3.03
CA GLY A 56 -23.19 -3.07 -2.09
C GLY A 56 -22.29 -2.91 -0.85
N GLN A 57 -21.08 -3.49 -0.87
CA GLN A 57 -20.18 -3.59 0.26
C GLN A 57 -18.87 -2.96 -0.18
N ASN A 58 -18.61 -1.74 0.29
CA ASN A 58 -17.33 -1.08 0.14
C ASN A 58 -16.24 -1.86 0.91
N ARG A 59 -15.78 -3.00 0.38
CA ARG A 59 -14.87 -3.93 1.08
C ARG A 59 -13.50 -3.30 1.28
N ILE A 60 -13.00 -2.55 0.31
CA ILE A 60 -11.77 -1.76 0.46
C ILE A 60 -11.93 -0.80 1.64
N GLY A 61 -13.06 -0.11 1.73
CA GLY A 61 -13.44 0.70 2.88
C GLY A 61 -13.39 -0.08 4.19
N HIS A 62 -14.05 -1.24 4.26
CA HIS A 62 -14.04 -2.09 5.46
C HIS A 62 -12.64 -2.56 5.84
N HIS A 63 -11.80 -2.94 4.87
CA HIS A 63 -10.41 -3.32 5.12
C HIS A 63 -9.58 -2.12 5.57
N GLY A 64 -9.83 -0.93 5.01
CA GLY A 64 -9.24 0.33 5.46
C GLY A 64 -9.61 0.64 6.90
N SER A 65 -10.88 0.52 7.27
CA SER A 65 -11.36 0.67 8.65
C SER A 65 -10.73 -0.33 9.60
N SER A 66 -10.61 -1.59 9.17
CA SER A 66 -9.99 -2.64 9.97
C SER A 66 -8.50 -2.37 10.20
N LEU A 67 -7.78 -1.91 9.17
CA LEU A 67 -6.38 -1.49 9.28
C LEU A 67 -6.25 -0.30 10.24
N ALA A 68 -7.06 0.74 10.06
CA ALA A 68 -7.04 1.94 10.90
C ALA A 68 -7.28 1.62 12.37
N ARG A 69 -8.37 0.89 12.69
CA ARG A 69 -8.70 0.50 14.07
C ARG A 69 -7.65 -0.42 14.69
N SER A 70 -7.23 -1.46 13.97
CA SER A 70 -6.23 -2.39 14.49
C SER A 70 -4.90 -1.69 14.80
N LEU A 71 -4.51 -0.73 13.96
CA LEU A 71 -3.30 0.05 14.17
C LEU A 71 -3.43 1.03 15.34
N ALA A 72 -4.59 1.70 15.49
CA ALA A 72 -4.86 2.57 16.63
C ALA A 72 -4.83 1.80 17.94
N ASP A 73 -5.57 0.69 18.03
CA ASP A 73 -5.63 -0.17 19.22
C ASP A 73 -4.24 -0.69 19.61
N PHE A 74 -3.45 -1.12 18.62
CA PHE A 74 -2.08 -1.58 18.87
C PHE A 74 -1.21 -0.46 19.44
N ARG A 75 -1.29 0.74 18.88
CA ARG A 75 -0.48 1.89 19.30
C ARG A 75 -0.85 2.38 20.69
N ASP A 76 -2.13 2.37 21.05
CA ASP A 76 -2.58 2.78 22.37
C ASP A 76 -2.17 1.77 23.44
N ARG A 77 -2.26 0.47 23.15
CA ARG A 77 -1.80 -0.60 24.07
C ARG A 77 -0.30 -0.64 24.31
N THR A 78 0.49 0.04 23.48
CA THR A 78 1.95 -0.02 23.50
C THR A 78 2.61 1.35 23.72
N ASP A 79 1.83 2.35 24.14
CA ASP A 79 2.27 3.74 24.38
C ASP A 79 3.03 4.36 23.20
N MET A 80 2.48 4.15 22.00
CA MET A 80 3.10 4.47 20.72
C MET A 80 2.29 5.44 19.89
N SER A 81 1.29 6.09 20.47
CA SER A 81 0.33 6.92 19.74
C SER A 81 0.98 8.09 18.98
N ASN A 82 2.20 8.52 19.35
CA ASN A 82 2.98 9.57 18.66
C ASN A 82 4.18 9.04 17.85
N THR A 83 4.34 7.73 17.72
CA THR A 83 5.46 7.14 16.97
C THR A 83 5.24 7.33 15.46
N PRO A 84 6.21 7.84 14.69
CA PRO A 84 6.08 7.99 13.24
C PRO A 84 5.76 6.67 12.53
N ILE A 85 4.98 6.74 11.46
CA ILE A 85 4.51 5.60 10.67
C ILE A 85 4.98 5.76 9.23
N ILE A 86 5.55 4.69 8.69
CA ILE A 86 5.75 4.51 7.25
C ILE A 86 4.96 3.29 6.81
N PHE A 87 4.18 3.42 5.74
CA PHE A 87 3.49 2.28 5.13
C PHE A 87 4.30 1.71 3.97
N VAL A 88 4.25 0.40 3.79
CA VAL A 88 4.72 -0.29 2.58
C VAL A 88 3.56 -1.14 2.08
N ALA A 89 3.00 -0.76 0.95
CA ALA A 89 1.76 -1.34 0.45
C ALA A 89 1.96 -1.91 -0.95
N HIS A 90 1.48 -3.13 -1.18
CA HIS A 90 1.58 -3.80 -2.48
C HIS A 90 0.20 -3.88 -3.14
N SER A 91 0.14 -3.59 -4.43
CA SER A 91 -1.05 -3.72 -5.27
C SER A 91 -2.29 -3.07 -4.62
N LEU A 92 -3.44 -3.74 -4.53
CA LEU A 92 -4.63 -3.19 -3.87
C LEU A 92 -4.47 -2.89 -2.38
N GLY A 93 -3.44 -3.44 -1.72
CA GLY A 93 -3.10 -3.07 -0.35
C GLY A 93 -2.80 -1.57 -0.23
N GLY A 94 -2.35 -0.93 -1.32
CA GLY A 94 -2.20 0.53 -1.38
C GLY A 94 -3.54 1.27 -1.26
N LEU A 95 -4.60 0.80 -1.92
CA LEU A 95 -5.93 1.40 -1.82
C LEU A 95 -6.55 1.18 -0.44
N VAL A 96 -6.29 0.02 0.19
CA VAL A 96 -6.67 -0.23 1.59
C VAL A 96 -5.95 0.75 2.51
N CYS A 97 -4.65 1.01 2.28
CA CYS A 97 -3.88 1.99 3.03
C CYS A 97 -4.41 3.42 2.84
N GLU A 98 -4.69 3.83 1.60
CA GLU A 98 -5.29 5.14 1.30
C GLU A 98 -6.65 5.30 2.00
N SER A 99 -7.51 4.29 1.91
CA SER A 99 -8.81 4.28 2.57
C SER A 99 -8.70 4.40 4.09
N ALA A 100 -7.75 3.67 4.72
CA ALA A 100 -7.49 3.78 6.15
C ALA A 100 -7.04 5.19 6.57
N ILE A 101 -6.15 5.81 5.79
CA ILE A 101 -5.66 7.17 6.06
C ILE A 101 -6.80 8.20 5.93
N LEU A 102 -7.66 8.04 4.92
CA LEU A 102 -8.82 8.90 4.73
C LEU A 102 -9.83 8.79 5.88
N GLU A 103 -10.11 7.57 6.35
CA GLU A 103 -10.94 7.36 7.54
C GLU A 103 -10.33 8.05 8.77
N CYS A 104 -9.03 7.86 9.00
CA CYS A 104 -8.32 8.48 10.11
C CYS A 104 -8.40 10.01 10.06
N LYS A 105 -8.26 10.61 8.87
CA LYS A 105 -8.37 12.06 8.64
C LYS A 105 -9.77 12.60 8.95
N ASN A 106 -10.81 11.83 8.66
CA ASN A 106 -12.20 12.24 8.83
C ASN A 106 -12.77 11.86 10.22
N SER A 107 -12.01 11.17 11.06
CA SER A 107 -12.47 10.69 12.35
C SER A 107 -12.37 11.75 13.45
N ALA A 108 -13.38 11.82 14.31
CA ALA A 108 -13.35 12.61 15.55
C ALA A 108 -12.58 11.90 16.68
N GLU A 109 -12.27 10.62 16.51
CA GLU A 109 -11.53 9.81 17.46
C GLU A 109 -10.04 10.16 17.43
N SER A 110 -9.52 10.68 18.55
CA SER A 110 -8.13 11.17 18.63
C SER A 110 -7.08 10.11 18.26
N GLN A 111 -7.31 8.85 18.63
CA GLN A 111 -6.44 7.71 18.35
C GLN A 111 -6.36 7.39 16.86
N LEU A 112 -7.49 7.50 16.13
CA LEU A 112 -7.52 7.33 14.68
C LEU A 112 -6.86 8.53 13.99
N HIS A 113 -7.21 9.75 14.40
CA HIS A 113 -6.62 10.96 13.81
C HIS A 113 -5.09 11.01 13.99
N LYS A 114 -4.56 10.48 15.10
CA LYS A 114 -3.10 10.35 15.30
C LYS A 114 -2.41 9.46 14.26
N ILE A 115 -3.10 8.54 13.60
CA ILE A 115 -2.50 7.72 12.54
C ILE A 115 -2.11 8.59 11.36
N VAL A 116 -3.02 9.41 10.83
CA VAL A 116 -2.73 10.29 9.69
C VAL A 116 -1.72 11.38 10.07
N GLU A 117 -1.77 11.92 11.29
CA GLU A 117 -0.81 12.92 11.77
C GLU A 117 0.62 12.37 11.93
N ASN A 118 0.74 11.10 12.30
CA ASN A 118 2.04 10.43 12.44
C ASN A 118 2.49 9.70 11.18
N THR A 119 1.71 9.70 10.10
CA THR A 119 2.13 9.11 8.82
C THR A 119 3.14 10.04 8.14
N ARG A 120 4.33 9.52 7.86
CA ARG A 120 5.45 10.30 7.30
C ARG A 120 5.97 9.78 5.97
N GLY A 121 5.60 8.54 5.61
CA GLY A 121 5.99 7.93 4.35
C GLY A 121 5.03 6.85 3.90
N ILE A 122 4.86 6.69 2.60
CA ILE A 122 4.14 5.58 1.98
C ILE A 122 4.94 5.09 0.78
N VAL A 123 5.33 3.81 0.81
CA VAL A 123 5.86 3.11 -0.35
C VAL A 123 4.72 2.35 -0.99
N PHE A 124 4.40 2.69 -2.24
CA PHE A 124 3.48 1.93 -3.07
C PHE A 124 4.28 1.00 -3.98
N MET A 125 3.88 -0.26 -4.07
CA MET A 125 4.50 -1.26 -4.95
C MET A 125 3.43 -1.82 -5.88
N GLY A 126 3.42 -1.37 -7.13
CA GLY A 126 2.41 -1.76 -8.12
C GLY A 126 0.98 -1.38 -7.69
N THR A 127 0.80 -0.34 -6.87
CA THR A 127 -0.54 0.10 -6.47
C THR A 127 -1.22 0.80 -7.65
N PRO A 128 -2.45 0.40 -8.04
CA PRO A 128 -3.16 1.05 -9.13
C PRO A 128 -3.76 2.39 -8.71
N HIS A 129 -3.22 3.47 -9.25
CA HIS A 129 -3.70 4.85 -9.23
C HIS A 129 -4.26 5.20 -10.63
N ALA A 130 -5.50 4.82 -10.94
CA ALA A 130 -6.11 4.98 -12.27
C ALA A 130 -6.84 6.32 -12.53
N GLY A 131 -6.84 7.20 -11.53
CA GLY A 131 -7.58 8.45 -11.47
C GLY A 131 -9.09 8.22 -11.26
N ALA A 132 -9.86 9.23 -11.68
CA ALA A 132 -11.32 9.18 -11.69
C ALA A 132 -11.89 8.49 -12.95
N ASP A 133 -11.04 7.98 -13.85
CA ASP A 133 -11.45 7.36 -15.11
C ASP A 133 -11.79 5.88 -14.90
N LEU A 134 -13.08 5.56 -15.01
CA LEU A 134 -13.61 4.21 -14.82
C LEU A 134 -13.12 3.22 -15.88
N ALA A 135 -12.75 3.67 -17.08
CA ALA A 135 -12.24 2.78 -18.13
C ALA A 135 -10.85 2.23 -17.77
N ASN A 136 -10.02 3.04 -17.11
CA ASN A 136 -8.75 2.58 -16.57
C ASN A 136 -8.95 1.53 -15.47
N TRP A 137 -9.93 1.74 -14.58
CA TRP A 137 -10.29 0.76 -13.56
C TRP A 137 -10.84 -0.55 -14.14
N ALA A 138 -11.64 -0.49 -15.21
CA ALA A 138 -12.13 -1.68 -15.92
C ALA A 138 -10.98 -2.50 -16.55
N THR A 139 -9.97 -1.82 -17.11
CA THR A 139 -8.77 -2.46 -17.65
C THR A 139 -7.98 -3.16 -16.54
N LEU A 140 -7.76 -2.48 -15.41
CA LEU A 140 -7.06 -3.06 -14.26
C LEU A 140 -7.81 -4.28 -13.71
N PHE A 141 -9.13 -4.18 -13.53
CA PHE A 141 -9.96 -5.31 -13.12
C PHE A 141 -9.77 -6.52 -14.05
N THR A 142 -9.75 -6.28 -15.36
CA THR A 142 -9.52 -7.34 -16.37
C THR A 142 -8.13 -7.98 -16.19
N ASN A 143 -7.09 -7.18 -15.98
CA ASN A 143 -5.74 -7.70 -15.73
C ASN A 143 -5.67 -8.55 -14.46
N PHE A 144 -6.26 -8.06 -13.36
CA PHE A 144 -6.28 -8.79 -12.09
C PHE A 144 -7.13 -10.06 -12.16
N THR A 145 -8.24 -10.08 -12.89
CA THR A 145 -9.01 -11.31 -13.09
C THR A 145 -8.27 -12.31 -13.96
N ASN A 146 -7.61 -11.86 -15.04
CA ASN A 146 -6.80 -12.72 -15.90
C ASN A 146 -5.64 -13.38 -15.14
N LEU A 147 -5.03 -12.66 -14.19
CA LEU A 147 -4.01 -13.20 -13.28
C LEU A 147 -4.51 -14.40 -12.45
N LEU A 148 -5.82 -14.50 -12.19
CA LEU A 148 -6.45 -15.58 -11.39
C LEU A 148 -7.10 -16.68 -12.21
N ARG A 149 -7.28 -16.47 -13.52
CA ARG A 149 -7.93 -17.46 -14.40
C ARG A 149 -7.32 -18.86 -14.36
N PRO A 150 -6.02 -19.09 -14.07
CA PRO A 150 -5.51 -20.44 -13.87
C PRO A 150 -6.18 -21.21 -12.72
N THR A 151 -6.91 -20.54 -11.82
CA THR A 151 -7.43 -21.11 -10.57
C THR A 151 -8.96 -21.20 -10.45
N ASN A 152 -9.77 -20.55 -11.30
CA ASN A 152 -11.24 -20.63 -11.17
C ASN A 152 -11.98 -20.42 -12.52
N HIS A 153 -12.77 -21.41 -12.93
CA HIS A 153 -13.55 -21.43 -14.18
C HIS A 153 -14.89 -20.67 -14.13
N ARG A 154 -15.17 -19.86 -13.11
CA ARG A 154 -16.42 -19.10 -13.03
C ARG A 154 -16.19 -17.66 -13.47
N ILE A 155 -16.44 -17.41 -14.75
CA ILE A 155 -16.64 -16.06 -15.29
C ILE A 155 -17.90 -15.50 -14.60
N VAL A 156 -17.75 -14.36 -13.93
CA VAL A 156 -18.87 -13.57 -13.40
C VAL A 156 -18.94 -12.30 -14.23
N GLU A 157 -20.10 -12.01 -14.79
CA GLU A 157 -20.42 -10.69 -15.32
C GLU A 157 -20.39 -9.69 -14.16
N VAL A 158 -19.45 -8.76 -14.21
CA VAL A 158 -19.33 -7.71 -13.20
C VAL A 158 -19.91 -6.41 -13.76
N LEU A 159 -20.95 -5.93 -13.08
CA LEU A 159 -21.43 -4.56 -13.19
C LEU A 159 -20.53 -3.65 -12.33
N THR A 160 -20.45 -2.38 -12.71
CA THR A 160 -19.46 -1.34 -12.41
C THR A 160 -19.31 -0.67 -11.01
N PRO A 161 -19.99 -1.03 -9.89
CA PRO A 161 -19.95 -0.21 -8.67
C PRO A 161 -18.59 -0.02 -7.98
N ASP A 162 -17.68 -1.01 -7.99
CA ASP A 162 -16.44 -0.89 -7.22
C ASP A 162 -15.39 0.03 -7.86
N SER A 163 -15.41 0.22 -9.18
CA SER A 163 -14.49 1.17 -9.82
C SER A 163 -14.78 2.62 -9.43
N GLU A 164 -16.04 2.97 -9.15
CA GLU A 164 -16.43 4.29 -8.65
C GLU A 164 -15.90 4.53 -7.23
N VAL A 165 -15.98 3.52 -6.37
CA VAL A 165 -15.43 3.57 -5.01
C VAL A 165 -13.92 3.77 -5.04
N LEU A 166 -13.21 3.01 -5.88
CA LEU A 166 -11.75 3.11 -6.01
C LEU A 166 -11.31 4.45 -6.60
N ALA A 167 -12.02 4.94 -7.62
CA ALA A 167 -11.84 6.28 -8.16
C ALA A 167 -12.07 7.36 -7.09
N GLY A 168 -13.09 7.20 -6.25
CA GLY A 168 -13.40 8.07 -5.12
C GLY A 168 -12.27 8.12 -4.09
N ILE A 169 -11.80 6.95 -3.63
CA ILE A 169 -10.69 6.83 -2.67
C ILE A 169 -9.46 7.58 -3.19
N GLN A 170 -9.07 7.34 -4.45
CA GLN A 170 -7.88 7.98 -4.99
C GLN A 170 -8.07 9.50 -5.12
N LYS A 171 -9.22 9.96 -5.60
CA LYS A 171 -9.54 11.40 -5.70
C LYS A 171 -9.44 12.08 -4.33
N ASP A 172 -10.01 11.46 -3.31
CA ASP A 172 -10.03 12.00 -1.95
C ASP A 172 -8.64 11.97 -1.32
N PHE A 173 -7.87 10.91 -1.56
CA PHE A 173 -6.49 10.78 -1.09
C PHE A 173 -5.59 11.86 -1.70
N HIS A 174 -5.67 12.09 -3.01
CA HIS A 174 -4.95 13.17 -3.68
C HIS A 174 -5.34 14.55 -3.13
N THR A 175 -6.64 14.75 -2.86
CA THR A 175 -7.15 16.00 -2.28
C THR A 175 -6.63 16.21 -0.86
N MET A 176 -6.57 15.14 -0.05
CA MET A 176 -5.98 15.16 1.28
C MET A 176 -4.50 15.53 1.25
N LEU A 177 -3.70 14.93 0.34
CA LEU A 177 -2.28 15.24 0.21
C LEU A 177 -2.04 16.72 -0.15
N ARG A 178 -2.84 17.28 -1.07
CA ARG A 178 -2.77 18.72 -1.41
C ARG A 178 -3.15 19.60 -0.23
N ALA A 179 -4.27 19.31 0.44
CA ALA A 179 -4.73 20.08 1.58
C ALA A 179 -3.71 20.09 2.74
N ARG A 180 -2.96 18.99 2.96
CA ARG A 180 -1.88 18.96 3.97
C ARG A 180 -0.77 19.95 3.65
N ARG A 181 -0.36 20.06 2.37
CA ARG A 181 0.64 21.05 1.91
C ARG A 181 0.15 22.47 2.15
N ASP A 182 -1.09 22.76 1.76
CA ASP A 182 -1.67 24.10 1.87
C ASP A 182 -1.84 24.55 3.34
N THR A 183 -2.07 23.59 4.24
CA THR A 183 -2.26 23.84 5.68
C THR A 183 -0.97 23.73 6.51
N HIS A 184 0.20 23.68 5.87
CA HIS A 184 1.52 23.58 6.53
C HIS A 184 1.65 22.37 7.48
N LYS A 185 0.86 21.32 7.26
CA LYS A 185 1.05 20.05 7.97
C LYS A 185 2.30 19.34 7.41
N PRO A 186 2.99 18.50 8.21
CA PRO A 186 4.09 17.72 7.69
C PRO A 186 3.68 16.88 6.47
N ASP A 187 4.48 16.97 5.42
CA ASP A 187 4.29 16.21 4.20
C ASP A 187 4.40 14.71 4.44
N ILE A 188 3.60 13.96 3.68
CA ILE A 188 3.74 12.51 3.57
C ILE A 188 4.64 12.25 2.37
N ASN A 189 5.83 11.69 2.62
CA ASN A 189 6.69 11.24 1.54
C ASN A 189 6.04 10.06 0.81
N ILE A 190 6.10 10.04 -0.52
CA ILE A 190 5.60 8.92 -1.31
C ILE A 190 6.66 8.47 -2.30
N MET A 191 6.82 7.15 -2.41
CA MET A 191 7.65 6.49 -3.41
C MET A 191 6.85 5.38 -4.08
N CYS A 192 6.73 5.44 -5.40
CA CYS A 192 5.98 4.47 -6.21
C CYS A 192 6.94 3.53 -6.95
N PHE A 193 6.95 2.26 -6.57
CA PHE A 193 7.61 1.22 -7.33
C PHE A 193 6.63 0.56 -8.31
N PHE A 194 7.11 0.24 -9.51
CA PHE A 194 6.30 -0.40 -10.53
C PHE A 194 7.01 -1.61 -11.15
N GLU A 195 6.22 -2.57 -11.62
CA GLU A 195 6.73 -3.75 -12.31
C GLU A 195 7.35 -3.39 -13.66
N GLU A 196 8.46 -4.05 -13.98
CA GLU A 196 9.16 -3.89 -15.27
C GLU A 196 8.87 -5.07 -16.21
N LEU A 197 8.66 -6.26 -15.64
CA LEU A 197 8.46 -7.49 -16.41
C LEU A 197 6.97 -7.83 -16.50
N PRO A 198 6.46 -8.24 -17.67
CA PRO A 198 5.08 -8.68 -17.80
C PRO A 198 4.86 -10.05 -17.15
N VAL A 199 3.62 -10.30 -16.71
CA VAL A 199 3.15 -11.65 -16.41
C VAL A 199 2.76 -12.34 -17.73
N ALA A 200 3.25 -13.57 -17.95
CA ALA A 200 2.96 -14.33 -19.16
C ALA A 200 1.44 -14.50 -19.38
N GLY A 201 0.95 -14.12 -20.57
CA GLY A 201 -0.47 -14.20 -20.92
C GLY A 201 -1.36 -13.08 -20.36
N VAL A 202 -0.83 -12.20 -19.49
CA VAL A 202 -1.56 -11.04 -18.94
C VAL A 202 -0.94 -9.72 -19.40
N GLY A 203 0.40 -9.66 -19.52
CA GLY A 203 1.13 -8.41 -19.70
C GLY A 203 1.46 -7.75 -18.36
N LEU A 204 1.64 -6.42 -18.37
CA LEU A 204 1.76 -5.65 -17.13
C LEU A 204 0.39 -5.59 -16.45
N VAL A 205 0.31 -6.06 -15.21
CA VAL A 205 -0.91 -6.05 -14.40
C VAL A 205 -1.31 -4.61 -14.07
N VAL A 206 -0.35 -3.81 -13.60
CA VAL A 206 -0.50 -2.38 -13.31
C VAL A 206 0.53 -1.60 -14.14
N PRO A 207 0.12 -1.06 -15.32
CA PRO A 207 1.01 -0.29 -16.17
C PRO A 207 1.64 0.90 -15.44
N HIS A 208 2.87 1.29 -15.81
CA HIS A 208 3.62 2.40 -15.21
C HIS A 208 2.76 3.65 -14.92
N ARG A 209 1.97 4.12 -15.91
CA ARG A 209 1.11 5.32 -15.76
C ARG A 209 0.09 5.21 -14.61
N SER A 210 -0.32 4.00 -14.29
CA SER A 210 -1.26 3.70 -13.21
C SER A 210 -0.52 3.32 -11.93
N ALA A 211 0.77 3.01 -11.96
CA ALA A 211 1.52 2.64 -10.77
C ALA A 211 2.17 3.82 -10.04
N ILE A 212 2.06 5.04 -10.58
CA ILE A 212 2.76 6.23 -10.07
C ILE A 212 1.82 7.37 -9.70
N LEU A 213 2.29 8.24 -8.80
CA LEU A 213 1.70 9.55 -8.54
C LEU A 213 2.63 10.64 -9.11
N PRO A 214 2.21 11.43 -10.13
CA PRO A 214 3.10 12.30 -10.89
C PRO A 214 3.95 13.32 -10.09
N SER A 215 3.51 13.72 -8.90
CA SER A 215 4.22 14.67 -8.04
C SER A 215 5.18 14.03 -7.04
N TYR A 216 5.43 12.73 -7.16
CA TYR A 216 6.22 11.93 -6.22
C TYR A 216 7.26 11.06 -6.94
N GLY A 217 8.23 10.56 -6.17
CA GLY A 217 9.29 9.70 -6.70
C GLY A 217 8.74 8.38 -7.21
N SER A 218 9.34 7.85 -8.29
CA SER A 218 9.04 6.51 -8.78
C SER A 218 10.27 5.79 -9.31
N GLN A 219 10.25 4.46 -9.29
CA GLN A 219 11.34 3.60 -9.76
C GLN A 219 10.82 2.21 -10.17
N SER A 220 11.39 1.61 -11.21
CA SER A 220 11.04 0.23 -11.56
C SER A 220 11.66 -0.78 -10.60
N ILE A 221 11.02 -1.94 -10.47
CA ILE A 221 11.63 -3.16 -9.94
C ILE A 221 11.63 -4.17 -11.08
N HIS A 222 12.80 -4.76 -11.36
CA HIS A 222 12.98 -5.75 -12.42
C HIS A 222 12.37 -7.11 -12.05
N ALA A 223 11.04 -7.13 -11.91
CA ALA A 223 10.21 -8.26 -11.58
C ALA A 223 8.80 -8.02 -12.13
N ASN A 224 8.00 -9.09 -12.19
CA ASN A 224 6.58 -8.98 -12.50
C ASN A 224 5.79 -8.51 -11.26
N HIS A 225 4.51 -8.18 -11.44
CA HIS A 225 3.62 -7.70 -10.38
C HIS A 225 3.59 -8.56 -9.11
N MET A 226 3.72 -9.89 -9.25
CA MET A 226 3.62 -10.84 -8.15
C MET A 226 4.93 -11.02 -7.40
N ASP A 227 6.05 -10.80 -8.08
CA ASP A 227 7.38 -11.05 -7.55
C ASP A 227 8.10 -9.76 -7.14
N MET A 228 7.66 -8.58 -7.60
CA MET A 228 8.22 -7.30 -7.18
C MET A 228 8.23 -7.01 -5.66
N PRO A 229 7.31 -7.53 -4.82
CA PRO A 229 7.39 -7.35 -3.37
C PRO A 229 8.25 -8.42 -2.65
N LYS A 230 8.88 -9.35 -3.39
CA LYS A 230 9.63 -10.48 -2.84
C LYS A 230 11.12 -10.30 -3.15
N PHE A 231 11.95 -10.35 -2.11
CA PHE A 231 13.38 -10.14 -2.26
C PHE A 231 14.17 -11.34 -1.74
N SER A 232 15.21 -11.70 -2.46
CA SER A 232 16.00 -12.91 -2.22
C SER A 232 17.10 -12.73 -1.18
N SER A 233 17.62 -11.52 -1.00
CA SER A 233 18.78 -11.23 -0.13
C SER A 233 18.93 -9.73 0.16
N GLU A 234 19.89 -9.37 1.00
CA GLU A 234 20.27 -7.97 1.26
C GLU A 234 20.91 -7.29 0.03
N GLN A 235 21.39 -8.09 -0.93
CA GLN A 235 22.02 -7.60 -2.17
C GLN A 235 21.01 -7.57 -3.34
N ASP A 236 19.78 -8.01 -3.12
CA ASP A 236 18.71 -7.96 -4.11
C ASP A 236 18.48 -6.49 -4.54
N PRO A 237 18.55 -6.16 -5.85
CA PRO A 237 18.40 -4.78 -6.31
C PRO A 237 17.07 -4.13 -5.90
N GLY A 238 15.98 -4.91 -5.87
CA GLY A 238 14.68 -4.44 -5.42
C GLY A 238 14.68 -4.13 -3.92
N TYR A 239 15.28 -5.01 -3.11
CA TYR A 239 15.45 -4.77 -1.68
C TYR A 239 16.28 -3.53 -1.41
N LEU A 240 17.42 -3.36 -2.09
CA LEU A 240 18.29 -2.20 -1.93
C LEU A 240 17.54 -0.91 -2.27
N ALA A 241 16.75 -0.90 -3.35
CA ALA A 241 15.97 0.27 -3.74
C ALA A 241 14.93 0.66 -2.67
N VAL A 242 14.13 -0.30 -2.21
CA VAL A 242 13.08 -0.06 -1.20
C VAL A 242 13.69 0.29 0.16
N SER A 243 14.63 -0.51 0.66
CA SER A 243 15.23 -0.34 1.99
C SER A 243 16.05 0.96 2.10
N THR A 244 16.72 1.38 1.02
CA THR A 244 17.43 2.68 0.98
C THR A 244 16.45 3.84 1.14
N MET A 245 15.28 3.77 0.51
CA MET A 245 14.25 4.80 0.67
C MET A 245 13.75 4.88 2.11
N LEU A 246 13.43 3.73 2.72
CA LEU A 246 13.01 3.66 4.12
C LEU A 246 14.08 4.20 5.07
N TRP A 247 15.36 3.89 4.81
CA TRP A 247 16.48 4.39 5.59
C TRP A 247 16.68 5.91 5.46
N ARG A 248 16.48 6.47 4.26
CA ARG A 248 16.52 7.93 4.04
C ARG A 248 15.43 8.61 4.85
N TRP A 249 14.19 8.15 4.74
CA TRP A 249 13.07 8.72 5.51
C TRP A 249 13.27 8.59 7.02
N GLN A 250 13.86 7.49 7.49
CA GLN A 250 14.23 7.36 8.91
C GLN A 250 15.13 8.51 9.39
N LYS A 251 16.11 8.95 8.59
CA LYS A 251 17.01 10.05 8.97
C LYS A 251 16.25 11.36 9.13
N ASP A 252 15.33 11.64 8.22
CA ASP A 252 14.52 12.85 8.25
C ASP A 252 13.64 12.90 9.51
N LEU A 253 13.13 11.75 9.96
CA LEU A 253 12.39 11.64 11.23
C LEU A 253 13.24 11.98 12.45
N VAL A 254 14.52 11.60 12.46
CA VAL A 254 15.44 11.90 13.56
C VAL A 254 15.79 13.38 13.60
N MET A 255 15.92 14.03 12.44
CA MET A 255 16.20 15.46 12.35
C MET A 255 15.01 16.29 12.86
N TYR A 256 13.78 15.93 12.49
CA TYR A 256 12.56 16.61 12.94
C TYR A 256 12.32 16.49 14.45
N ALA A 257 12.76 15.40 15.08
CA ALA A 257 12.65 15.22 16.53
C ALA A 257 13.67 16.03 17.35
N ARG A 258 14.67 16.64 16.69
CA ARG A 258 15.76 17.40 17.33
C ARG A 258 15.65 18.92 17.10
N SER A 259 14.75 19.36 16.22
CA SER A 259 14.42 20.76 15.94
C SER A 259 13.22 21.20 16.77
#